data_AF-A0A7C1RJQ9-F1
#
_entry.id   AF-A0A7C1RJQ9-F1
#
_cell.length_a   1.000
_cell.length_b   1.000
_cell.length_c   1.000
_cell.angle_alpha   90.00
_cell.angle_beta   90.00
_cell.angle_gamma   90.00
#
_symmetry.space_group_name_H-M   'P 1'
#
loop_
_entity.id
_entity.type
_entity.pdbx_description
1 polymer ?
#
loop_
_entity_poly.entity_id
_entity_poly.type
_entity_poly.pdbx_seq_one_letter_code
_entity_poly.pdbx_strand_id
1 'polypeptide(L)'
;MESPKLDKMKEDIRQKQISVIKAAVKATLDKIAVIEKQKNEAQGLLKILKHDLFDLKDGRLDRILERQGMSEEAKNISVMAISKCDNASGTPPWYENYLIHVIHEAGDAAFEGSPKVDTKLNCSLTKTHASGSYKLEDGTLKYL
;
A
#
# COMPACT_ATOMS: atom_id res chain seq x y z
N MET A 1 -12.62 38.70 54.34
CA MET A 1 -11.30 38.33 53.78
C MET A 1 -11.25 36.82 53.74
N GLU A 2 -11.24 36.20 52.56
CA GLU A 2 -11.11 34.74 52.44
C GLU A 2 -9.74 34.28 53.00
N SER A 3 -9.69 33.09 53.61
CA SER A 3 -8.49 32.65 54.33
C SER A 3 -7.37 32.22 53.35
N PRO A 4 -6.08 32.55 53.61
CA PRO A 4 -4.94 32.22 52.75
C PRO A 4 -4.77 30.72 52.42
N LYS A 5 -5.33 29.84 53.27
CA LYS A 5 -5.32 28.39 53.06
C LYS A 5 -6.28 27.96 51.94
N LEU A 6 -7.41 28.65 51.80
CA LEU A 6 -8.43 28.34 50.80
C LEU A 6 -7.91 28.67 49.39
N ASP A 7 -7.22 29.80 49.25
CA ASP A 7 -6.63 30.25 47.98
C ASP A 7 -5.50 29.33 47.51
N LYS A 8 -4.64 28.88 48.43
CA LYS A 8 -3.57 27.92 48.12
C LYS A 8 -4.13 26.58 47.64
N MET A 9 -5.22 26.10 48.26
CA MET A 9 -5.86 24.84 47.88
C MET A 9 -6.56 24.93 46.52
N LYS A 10 -7.20 26.07 46.21
CA LYS A 10 -7.76 26.35 44.87
C LYS A 10 -6.66 26.36 43.80
N GLU A 11 -5.52 26.98 44.08
CA GLU A 11 -4.40 27.02 43.14
C GLU A 11 -3.79 25.63 42.90
N ASP A 12 -3.61 24.81 43.94
CA ASP A 12 -3.12 23.43 43.79
C ASP A 12 -4.05 22.57 42.93
N ILE A 13 -5.38 22.72 43.10
CA ILE A 13 -6.38 22.04 42.25
C ILE A 13 -6.27 22.52 40.80
N ARG A 14 -6.13 23.83 40.60
CA ARG A 14 -5.97 24.42 39.27
C ARG A 14 -4.72 23.91 38.57
N GLN A 15 -3.59 23.83 39.27
CA GLN A 15 -2.34 23.32 38.71
C GLN A 15 -2.44 21.83 38.34
N LYS A 16 -3.14 21.02 39.14
CA LYS A 16 -3.45 19.63 38.78
C LYS A 16 -4.34 19.53 37.54
N GLN A 17 -5.37 20.38 37.42
CA GLN A 17 -6.21 20.40 36.22
C GLN A 17 -5.40 20.80 34.97
N ILE A 18 -4.54 21.81 35.09
CA ILE A 18 -3.64 22.25 34.01
C ILE A 18 -2.69 21.12 33.61
N SER A 19 -2.11 20.39 34.56
CA SER A 19 -1.18 19.30 34.24
C SER A 19 -1.88 18.14 33.53
N VAL A 20 -3.10 17.79 33.95
CA VAL A 20 -3.94 16.78 33.28
C VAL A 20 -4.25 17.21 31.85
N ILE A 21 -4.67 18.46 31.63
CA ILE A 21 -4.96 18.99 30.28
C ILE A 21 -3.70 18.94 29.41
N LYS A 22 -2.54 19.38 29.92
CA LYS A 22 -1.27 19.33 29.18
C LYS A 22 -0.88 17.90 28.81
N ALA A 23 -1.07 16.93 29.70
CA ALA A 23 -0.80 15.53 29.43
C ALA A 23 -1.73 14.98 28.33
N ALA A 24 -3.02 15.33 28.38
CA ALA A 24 -3.99 14.93 27.35
C ALA A 24 -3.66 15.54 25.97
N VAL A 25 -3.31 16.83 25.93
CA VAL A 25 -2.87 17.51 24.70
C VAL A 25 -1.63 16.82 24.12
N LYS A 26 -0.62 16.56 24.95
CA LYS A 26 0.60 15.87 24.51
C LYS A 26 0.30 14.48 23.94
N ALA A 27 -0.44 13.65 24.67
CA ALA A 27 -0.80 12.30 24.21
C ALA A 27 -1.59 12.32 22.89
N THR A 28 -2.43 13.34 22.69
CA THR A 28 -3.18 13.53 21.44
C THR A 28 -2.25 13.89 20.29
N LEU A 29 -1.30 14.82 20.49
CA LEU A 29 -0.31 15.20 19.48
C LEU A 29 0.59 14.02 19.10
N ASP A 30 1.04 13.23 20.07
CA ASP A 30 1.86 12.03 19.83
C ASP A 30 1.08 11.02 18.97
N LYS A 31 -0.23 10.85 19.25
CA LYS A 31 -1.09 9.96 18.46
C LYS A 31 -1.33 10.47 17.04
N ILE A 32 -1.48 11.79 16.85
CA ILE A 32 -1.57 12.40 15.51
C ILE A 32 -0.31 12.08 14.69
N ALA A 33 0.88 12.28 15.27
CA ALA A 33 2.14 12.02 14.58
C ALA A 33 2.28 10.55 14.12
N VAL A 34 1.86 9.60 14.95
CA VAL A 34 1.84 8.18 14.59
C VAL A 34 0.89 7.91 13.41
N ILE A 35 -0.32 8.45 13.45
CA ILE A 35 -1.31 8.27 12.38
C ILE A 35 -0.85 8.92 11.08
N GLU A 36 -0.23 10.09 11.14
CA GLU A 36 0.32 10.78 9.96
C GLU A 36 1.44 9.97 9.30
N LYS A 37 2.33 9.37 10.10
CA LYS A 37 3.36 8.48 9.59
C LYS A 37 2.76 7.27 8.86
N GLN A 38 1.81 6.58 9.48
CA GLN A 38 1.12 5.43 8.88
C GLN A 38 0.39 5.80 7.59
N LYS A 39 -0.25 6.98 7.56
CA LYS A 39 -0.90 7.51 6.36
C LYS A 39 0.10 7.71 5.22
N ASN A 40 1.27 8.28 5.49
CA ASN A 40 2.29 8.53 4.48
C ASN A 40 2.88 7.22 3.93
N GLU A 41 3.12 6.23 4.80
CA GLU A 41 3.55 4.88 4.40
C GLU A 41 2.51 4.22 3.50
N ALA A 42 1.24 4.19 3.93
CA ALA A 42 0.13 3.64 3.14
C ALA A 42 -0.04 4.35 1.79
N GLN A 43 0.19 5.68 1.73
CA GLN A 43 0.17 6.43 0.48
C GLN A 43 1.32 6.05 -0.46
N GLY A 44 2.50 5.70 0.07
CA GLY A 44 3.63 5.16 -0.70
C GLY A 44 3.27 3.84 -1.36
N LEU A 45 2.78 2.89 -0.56
CA LEU A 45 2.31 1.58 -1.03
C LEU A 45 1.20 1.71 -2.09
N LEU A 46 0.24 2.59 -1.86
CA LEU A 46 -0.85 2.85 -2.81
C LEU A 46 -0.33 3.38 -4.15
N LYS A 47 0.73 4.21 -4.16
CA LYS A 47 1.32 4.70 -5.41
C LYS A 47 1.92 3.56 -6.22
N ILE A 48 2.63 2.63 -5.57
CA ILE A 48 3.23 1.46 -6.24
C ILE A 48 2.14 0.64 -6.91
N LEU A 49 1.09 0.25 -6.18
CA LEU A 49 -0.03 -0.52 -6.72
C LEU A 49 -0.76 0.19 -7.87
N LYS A 50 -0.92 1.53 -7.79
CA LYS A 50 -1.48 2.32 -8.88
C LYS A 50 -0.59 2.28 -10.12
N HIS A 51 0.72 2.39 -9.96
CA HIS A 51 1.65 2.30 -11.08
C HIS A 51 1.61 0.90 -11.72
N ASP A 52 1.62 -0.17 -10.93
CA ASP A 52 1.47 -1.54 -11.44
C ASP A 52 0.18 -1.68 -12.27
N LEU A 53 -0.93 -1.13 -11.77
CA LEU A 53 -2.21 -1.14 -12.47
C LEU A 53 -2.16 -0.38 -13.81
N PHE A 54 -1.53 0.79 -13.85
CA PHE A 54 -1.34 1.54 -15.10
C PHE A 54 -0.44 0.79 -16.09
N ASP A 55 0.66 0.23 -15.61
CA ASP A 55 1.58 -0.54 -16.44
C ASP A 55 0.90 -1.81 -16.98
N LEU A 56 0.04 -2.49 -16.21
CA LEU A 56 -0.78 -3.59 -16.72
C LEU A 56 -1.71 -3.14 -17.85
N LYS A 57 -2.43 -2.02 -17.69
CA LYS A 57 -3.28 -1.46 -18.75
C LYS A 57 -2.50 -1.15 -20.03
N ASP A 58 -1.29 -0.64 -19.88
CA ASP A 58 -0.44 -0.30 -21.02
C ASP A 58 0.32 -1.51 -21.58
N GLY A 59 0.20 -2.68 -20.94
CA GLY A 59 0.94 -3.89 -21.30
C GLY A 59 2.43 -3.82 -20.98
N ARG A 60 2.85 -3.03 -19.99
CA ARG A 60 4.24 -2.78 -19.61
C ARG A 60 4.71 -3.68 -18.48
N LEU A 61 4.71 -4.99 -18.72
CA LEU A 61 5.22 -5.99 -17.76
C LEU A 61 6.73 -5.79 -17.48
N ASP A 62 7.46 -5.26 -18.45
CA ASP A 62 8.87 -4.88 -18.34
C ASP A 62 9.13 -3.88 -17.20
N ARG A 63 8.26 -2.86 -17.07
CA ARG A 63 8.38 -1.82 -16.05
C ARG A 63 8.07 -2.31 -14.65
N ILE A 64 7.10 -3.22 -14.54
CA ILE A 64 6.76 -3.85 -13.25
C ILE A 64 7.94 -4.71 -12.79
N LEU A 65 8.50 -5.53 -13.69
CA LEU A 65 9.70 -6.33 -13.41
C LEU A 65 10.88 -5.45 -12.97
N GLU A 66 11.17 -4.37 -13.70
CA GLU A 66 12.25 -3.43 -13.35
C GLU A 66 12.04 -2.85 -11.94
N ARG A 67 10.83 -2.39 -11.64
CA ARG A 67 10.48 -1.82 -10.33
C ARG A 67 10.66 -2.83 -9.20
N GLN A 68 10.21 -4.07 -9.39
CA GLN A 68 10.39 -5.15 -8.42
C GLN A 68 11.87 -5.51 -8.20
N GLY A 69 12.70 -5.37 -9.24
CA GLY A 69 14.15 -5.56 -9.13
C GLY A 69 14.89 -4.42 -8.42
N MET A 70 14.33 -3.19 -8.46
CA MET A 70 14.94 -2.01 -7.84
C MET A 70 14.45 -1.74 -6.42
N SER A 71 13.27 -2.22 -6.03
CA SER A 71 12.65 -1.93 -4.74
C SER A 71 12.07 -3.20 -4.11
N GLU A 72 12.63 -3.60 -2.98
CA GLU A 72 12.08 -4.69 -2.15
C GLU A 72 10.67 -4.35 -1.65
N GLU A 73 10.38 -3.07 -1.37
CA GLU A 73 9.02 -2.63 -1.02
C GLU A 73 8.05 -2.90 -2.17
N ALA A 74 8.44 -2.60 -3.41
CA ALA A 74 7.61 -2.86 -4.57
C ALA A 74 7.39 -4.35 -4.82
N LYS A 75 8.42 -5.17 -4.60
CA LYS A 75 8.34 -6.62 -4.70
C LYS A 75 7.41 -7.23 -3.66
N ASN A 76 7.43 -6.72 -2.42
CA ASN A 76 6.63 -7.24 -1.32
C ASN A 76 5.16 -6.81 -1.38
N ILE A 77 4.87 -5.60 -1.88
CA ILE A 77 3.49 -5.09 -1.96
C ILE A 77 2.76 -5.54 -3.22
N SER A 78 3.48 -5.82 -4.31
CA SER A 78 2.84 -6.19 -5.58
C SER A 78 2.05 -7.48 -5.46
N VAL A 79 0.89 -7.53 -6.11
CA VAL A 79 -0.01 -8.70 -6.09
C VAL A 79 0.45 -9.82 -7.03
N MET A 80 1.54 -9.60 -7.74
CA MET A 80 2.13 -10.55 -8.68
C MET A 80 3.66 -10.45 -8.65
N ALA A 81 4.36 -11.57 -8.82
CA ALA A 81 5.78 -11.56 -9.16
C ALA A 81 5.95 -11.83 -10.64
N ILE A 82 6.80 -11.04 -11.29
CA ILE A 82 7.10 -11.17 -12.70
C ILE A 82 8.54 -11.65 -12.86
N SER A 83 8.76 -12.59 -13.77
CA SER A 83 10.10 -13.01 -14.19
C SER A 83 10.17 -13.19 -15.70
N LYS A 84 11.36 -13.05 -16.28
CA LYS A 84 11.56 -13.26 -17.73
C LYS A 84 11.52 -14.75 -18.05
N CYS A 85 10.85 -15.12 -19.14
CA CYS A 85 11.05 -16.43 -19.75
C CYS A 85 12.27 -16.40 -20.68
N ASP A 86 12.90 -17.57 -20.88
CA ASP A 86 13.79 -17.77 -22.02
C ASP A 86 12.95 -17.72 -23.30
N ASN A 87 13.07 -16.60 -24.03
CA ASN A 87 12.40 -16.41 -25.31
C ASN A 87 13.32 -16.84 -26.46
N ALA A 88 12.74 -17.32 -27.56
CA ALA A 88 13.49 -17.62 -28.77
C ALA A 88 14.18 -16.36 -29.31
N SER A 89 15.38 -16.52 -29.87
CA SER A 89 16.11 -15.41 -30.49
C SER A 89 15.27 -14.74 -31.59
N GLY A 90 15.21 -13.40 -31.56
CA GLY A 90 14.42 -12.63 -32.52
C GLY A 90 12.94 -12.44 -32.15
N THR A 91 12.49 -12.88 -30.98
CA THR A 91 11.15 -12.54 -30.47
C THR A 91 11.06 -11.02 -30.25
N PRO A 92 10.08 -10.32 -30.86
CA PRO A 92 9.91 -8.90 -30.63
C PRO A 92 9.57 -8.60 -29.16
N PRO A 93 10.01 -7.46 -28.59
CA PRO A 93 9.82 -7.15 -27.17
C PRO A 93 8.37 -7.19 -26.67
N TRP A 94 7.40 -6.87 -27.53
CA TRP A 94 5.97 -6.90 -27.18
C TRP A 94 5.36 -8.31 -27.12
N TYR A 95 6.04 -9.30 -27.69
CA TYR A 95 5.69 -10.73 -27.63
C TYR A 95 6.58 -11.53 -26.68
N GLU A 96 7.54 -10.87 -26.00
CA GLU A 96 8.31 -11.51 -24.94
C GLU A 96 7.35 -12.03 -23.87
N ASN A 97 7.44 -13.34 -23.61
CA ASN A 97 6.66 -13.94 -22.54
C ASN A 97 7.35 -13.67 -21.22
N TYR A 98 6.56 -13.23 -20.26
CA TYR A 98 6.92 -13.13 -18.85
C TYR A 98 6.16 -14.20 -18.09
N LEU A 99 6.85 -14.83 -17.15
CA LEU A 99 6.20 -15.71 -16.19
C LEU A 99 5.64 -14.84 -15.08
N ILE A 100 4.33 -14.93 -14.88
CA ILE A 100 3.60 -14.18 -13.87
C ILE A 100 3.07 -15.15 -12.83
N HIS A 101 3.45 -14.90 -11.59
CA HIS A 101 3.01 -15.61 -10.40
C HIS A 101 2.05 -14.70 -9.64
N VAL A 102 0.76 -15.01 -9.60
CA VAL A 102 -0.22 -14.20 -8.83
C VAL A 102 -0.23 -14.65 -7.37
N ILE A 103 0.08 -13.73 -6.45
CA ILE A 103 0.45 -14.05 -5.06
C ILE A 103 -0.71 -13.83 -4.07
N HIS A 104 -1.71 -12.98 -4.35
CA HIS A 104 -2.63 -12.52 -3.29
C HIS A 104 -4.12 -12.86 -3.45
N GLU A 105 -4.72 -13.22 -2.30
CA GLU A 105 -6.13 -13.08 -1.90
C GLU A 105 -6.18 -11.88 -0.94
N ALA A 106 -7.02 -10.88 -1.22
CA ALA A 106 -7.20 -9.74 -0.31
C ALA A 106 -7.75 -10.24 1.05
N GLY A 107 -6.98 -10.07 2.12
CA GLY A 107 -7.44 -10.32 3.49
C GLY A 107 -6.42 -11.06 4.36
N ASP A 108 -5.85 -10.33 5.31
CA ASP A 108 -5.09 -10.75 6.50
C ASP A 108 -4.06 -11.89 6.41
N ALA A 109 -2.82 -11.54 6.79
CA ALA A 109 -1.64 -12.38 6.94
C ALA A 109 -0.99 -12.88 5.64
N ALA A 110 -0.31 -11.97 4.95
CA ALA A 110 0.61 -12.28 3.87
C ALA A 110 1.83 -13.06 4.38
N PHE A 111 1.75 -14.39 4.39
CA PHE A 111 2.74 -15.32 3.79
C PHE A 111 2.33 -16.78 4.03
N GLU A 112 1.84 -17.49 3.01
CA GLU A 112 2.26 -18.89 2.73
C GLU A 112 1.97 -19.31 1.27
N GLY A 113 2.84 -18.85 0.38
CA GLY A 113 3.80 -19.78 -0.24
C GLY A 113 3.41 -20.55 -1.51
N SER A 114 2.22 -20.36 -2.09
CA SER A 114 1.95 -20.92 -3.43
C SER A 114 1.28 -19.90 -4.35
N PRO A 115 1.84 -19.64 -5.54
CA PRO A 115 1.14 -18.85 -6.53
C PRO A 115 -0.17 -19.56 -6.88
N LYS A 116 -1.27 -18.81 -6.90
CA LYS A 116 -2.59 -19.36 -7.22
C LYS A 116 -2.72 -19.66 -8.70
N VAL A 117 -2.01 -18.90 -9.51
CA VAL A 117 -1.97 -19.03 -10.95
C VAL A 117 -0.56 -18.69 -11.41
N ASP A 118 0.06 -19.66 -12.07
CA ASP A 118 1.29 -19.47 -12.85
C ASP A 118 0.90 -19.47 -14.31
N THR A 119 1.17 -18.36 -14.98
CA THR A 119 0.88 -18.24 -16.40
C THR A 119 1.94 -17.43 -17.12
N LYS A 120 2.07 -17.70 -18.42
CA LYS A 120 2.91 -16.90 -19.31
C LYS A 120 2.04 -15.87 -19.99
N LEU A 121 2.38 -14.60 -19.80
CA LEU A 121 1.73 -13.49 -20.47
C LEU A 121 2.77 -12.64 -21.18
N ASN A 122 2.41 -12.12 -22.35
CA ASN A 122 3.19 -11.10 -23.03
C ASN A 122 2.52 -9.73 -22.90
N CYS A 123 3.30 -8.69 -23.17
CA CYS A 123 2.87 -7.30 -23.11
C CYS A 123 1.61 -7.02 -23.95
N SER A 124 1.50 -7.62 -25.13
CA SER A 124 0.34 -7.45 -26.03
C SER A 124 -0.96 -8.01 -25.44
N LEU A 125 -0.92 -9.22 -24.88
CA LEU A 125 -2.06 -9.88 -24.27
C LEU A 125 -2.55 -9.10 -23.05
N THR A 126 -1.61 -8.66 -22.20
CA THR A 126 -1.90 -7.86 -21.02
C THR A 126 -2.59 -6.56 -21.41
N LYS A 127 -2.05 -5.80 -22.37
CA LYS A 127 -2.67 -4.55 -22.84
C LYS A 127 -4.11 -4.73 -23.31
N THR A 128 -4.39 -5.84 -23.98
CA THR A 128 -5.71 -6.11 -24.56
C THR A 128 -6.73 -6.50 -23.49
N HIS A 129 -6.30 -7.21 -22.43
CA HIS A 129 -7.20 -7.84 -21.45
C HIS A 129 -7.13 -7.25 -20.04
N ALA A 130 -6.25 -6.27 -19.78
CA ALA A 130 -6.17 -5.55 -18.51
C ALA A 130 -7.27 -4.48 -18.32
N SER A 131 -8.29 -4.47 -19.20
CA SER A 131 -9.44 -3.57 -19.15
C SER A 131 -10.72 -4.32 -18.81
N GLY A 132 -11.69 -3.65 -18.20
CA GLY A 132 -12.96 -4.27 -17.85
C GLY A 132 -13.69 -3.62 -16.67
N SER A 133 -14.82 -4.23 -16.28
CA SER A 133 -15.60 -3.84 -15.10
C SER A 133 -15.43 -4.85 -13.96
N TYR A 134 -15.07 -4.37 -12.78
CA TYR A 134 -14.82 -5.20 -11.60
C TYR A 134 -15.69 -4.73 -10.44
N LYS A 135 -16.32 -5.67 -9.73
CA LYS A 135 -17.05 -5.37 -8.49
C LYS A 135 -16.12 -5.56 -7.30
N LEU A 136 -15.93 -4.50 -6.54
CA LEU A 136 -15.15 -4.52 -5.30
C LEU A 136 -16.00 -5.11 -4.15
N GLU A 137 -15.34 -5.49 -3.06
CA GLU A 137 -15.98 -6.07 -1.88
C GLU A 137 -17.03 -5.14 -1.25
N ASP A 138 -16.80 -3.83 -1.31
CA ASP A 138 -17.75 -2.79 -0.87
C ASP A 138 -18.97 -2.62 -1.80
N GLY A 139 -19.05 -3.41 -2.87
CA GLY A 139 -20.10 -3.38 -3.88
C GLY A 139 -19.88 -2.37 -5.01
N THR A 140 -18.83 -1.56 -4.95
CA THR A 140 -18.51 -0.55 -5.98
C THR A 140 -18.08 -1.21 -7.28
N LEU A 141 -18.65 -0.77 -8.41
CA LEU A 141 -18.18 -1.14 -9.74
C LEU A 141 -17.07 -0.19 -10.20
N LYS A 142 -15.91 -0.74 -10.54
CA LYS A 142 -14.79 -0.01 -11.16
C LYS A 142 -14.60 -0.39 -12.60
N TYR A 143 -14.35 0.61 -13.42
CA TYR A 143 -14.02 0.48 -14.83
C TYR A 143 -12.53 0.75 -15.01
N LEU A 144 -11.82 -0.23 -15.58
CA LEU A 144 -10.39 -0.18 -15.88
C LEU A 144 -10.20 -0.05 -17.38
#